data_AF-J9FQU5-F1
#
_entry.id   AF-J9FQU5-F1
#
_cell.length_a   1.000
_cell.length_b   1.000
_cell.length_c   1.000
_cell.angle_alpha   90.00
_cell.angle_beta   90.00
_cell.angle_gamma   90.00
#
_symmetry.space_group_name_H-M   'P 1'
#
loop_
_entity.id
_entity.type
_entity.pdbx_description
1 polymer ?
#
loop_
_entity_poly.entity_id
_entity_poly.type
_entity_poly.pdbx_seq_one_letter_code
_entity_poly.pdbx_strand_id
1 'polypeptide(L)'
;GYTAVQLGFGDTYENRLTKPENGHLKKAGVEPKKHLKEFKLDGAADMNVGDVIKADTFAAGDKIDVTGISKGHGYQGVVKRHGAHRTDMTHG
;
A
#
# COMPACT_ATOMS: atom_id res chain seq x y z
N GLY A 1 -20.36 -11.24 -4.99
CA GLY A 1 -18.89 -11.33 -5.05
C GLY A 1 -18.37 -10.24 -5.94
N TYR A 2 -17.11 -9.82 -5.78
CA TYR A 2 -16.45 -8.86 -6.67
C TYR A 2 -15.16 -9.50 -7.20
N THR A 3 -14.75 -9.12 -8.40
CA THR A 3 -13.50 -9.61 -9.02
C THR A 3 -12.36 -8.69 -8.60
N ALA A 4 -11.31 -9.25 -8.00
CA ALA A 4 -10.12 -8.52 -7.59
C ALA A 4 -8.91 -9.45 -7.49
N VAL A 5 -7.72 -8.88 -7.60
CA VAL A 5 -6.44 -9.58 -7.40
C VAL A 5 -5.80 -9.08 -6.11
N GLN A 6 -5.23 -9.99 -5.32
CA GLN A 6 -4.43 -9.66 -4.16
C GLN A 6 -2.95 -9.74 -4.53
N LEU A 7 -2.22 -8.65 -4.34
CA LEU A 7 -0.79 -8.55 -4.61
C LEU A 7 -0.01 -8.47 -3.29
N GLY A 8 1.07 -9.25 -3.23
CA GLY A 8 2.00 -9.29 -2.12
C GLY A 8 3.34 -8.64 -2.46
N PHE A 9 3.87 -7.78 -1.59
CA PHE A 9 5.20 -7.19 -1.77
C PHE A 9 5.98 -7.04 -0.45
N GLY A 10 7.30 -6.92 -0.60
CA GLY A 10 8.27 -6.83 0.50
C GLY A 10 8.55 -8.19 1.11
N ASP A 11 9.74 -8.73 0.89
CA ASP A 11 10.11 -10.06 1.38
C ASP A 11 10.23 -10.05 2.90
N THR A 12 9.75 -11.12 3.53
CA THR A 12 9.86 -11.32 4.97
C THR A 12 10.17 -12.76 5.30
N TYR A 13 10.70 -12.98 6.50
CA TYR A 13 10.90 -14.31 7.04
C TYR A 13 9.60 -14.87 7.59
N GLU A 14 9.41 -16.19 7.47
CA GLU A 14 8.21 -16.90 7.93
C GLU A 14 7.93 -16.70 9.42
N ASN A 15 8.97 -16.55 10.24
CA ASN A 15 8.87 -16.31 11.68
C ASN A 15 8.31 -14.93 12.05
N ARG A 16 8.21 -14.00 11.09
CA ARG A 16 7.64 -12.65 11.29
C ARG A 16 6.16 -12.58 10.94
N LEU A 17 5.62 -13.63 10.32
CA LEU A 17 4.21 -13.73 9.95
C LEU A 17 3.44 -14.54 10.97
N THR A 18 2.16 -14.24 11.10
CA THR A 18 1.25 -15.03 11.93
C THR A 18 0.92 -16.36 11.22
N LYS A 19 0.53 -17.39 12.00
CA LYS A 19 0.11 -18.69 11.46
C LYS A 19 -0.93 -18.61 10.32
N PRO A 20 -2.01 -17.80 10.42
CA PRO A 20 -2.99 -17.71 9.33
C PRO A 20 -2.42 -17.08 8.06
N GLU A 21 -1.59 -16.03 8.17
CA GLU A 21 -0.95 -15.39 7.02
C GLU A 21 -0.01 -16.35 6.29
N ASN A 22 0.81 -17.10 7.04
CA ASN A 22 1.66 -18.14 6.49
C ASN A 22 0.85 -19.25 5.81
N GLY A 23 -0.27 -19.68 6.40
CA GLY A 23 -1.16 -20.68 5.80
C GLY A 23 -1.76 -20.21 4.47
N HIS A 24 -2.18 -18.95 4.41
CA HIS A 24 -2.72 -18.33 3.19
C HIS A 24 -1.68 -18.28 2.06
N LEU A 25 -0.46 -17.82 2.37
CA LEU A 25 0.64 -17.72 1.41
C LEU A 25 1.14 -19.10 0.95
N LYS A 26 1.22 -20.08 1.86
CA LYS A 26 1.57 -21.47 1.53
C LYS A 26 0.55 -22.12 0.61
N LYS A 27 -0.74 -21.86 0.80
CA LYS A 27 -1.80 -22.34 -0.11
C LYS A 27 -1.65 -21.76 -1.51
N ALA A 28 -1.19 -20.51 -1.61
CA ALA A 28 -0.90 -19.85 -2.88
C ALA A 28 0.45 -20.26 -3.50
N GLY A 29 1.31 -20.98 -2.77
CA GLY A 29 2.65 -21.37 -3.23
C GLY A 29 3.63 -20.20 -3.34
N VAL A 30 3.34 -19.07 -2.68
CA VAL A 30 4.13 -17.84 -2.78
C VAL A 30 5.04 -17.69 -1.57
N GLU A 31 6.23 -17.10 -1.78
CA GLU A 31 7.13 -16.73 -0.70
C GLU A 31 6.49 -15.81 0.33
N PRO A 32 6.99 -15.78 1.58
CA PRO A 32 6.41 -14.94 2.61
C PRO A 32 6.57 -13.44 2.28
N LYS A 33 5.44 -12.75 2.05
CA LYS A 33 5.40 -11.30 1.78
C LYS A 33 4.84 -10.52 2.96
N LYS A 34 5.37 -9.32 3.20
CA LYS A 34 5.04 -8.47 4.35
C LYS A 34 3.74 -7.70 4.17
N HIS A 35 3.44 -7.27 2.96
CA HIS A 35 2.28 -6.45 2.66
C HIS A 35 1.40 -7.14 1.63
N LEU A 36 0.10 -7.25 1.92
CA LEU A 36 -0.93 -7.73 1.01
C LEU A 36 -1.89 -6.58 0.71
N LYS A 37 -2.14 -6.30 -0.57
CA LYS A 37 -3.07 -5.27 -1.04
C LYS A 37 -3.94 -5.79 -2.17
N GLU A 38 -5.20 -5.38 -2.16
CA GLU A 38 -6.17 -5.79 -3.17
C GLU A 38 -6.34 -4.71 -4.22
N PHE A 39 -6.46 -5.13 -5.47
CA PHE A 39 -6.69 -4.28 -6.63
C PHE A 39 -7.90 -4.79 -7.39
N LYS A 40 -8.87 -3.91 -7.62
CA LYS A 40 -10.01 -4.18 -8.49
C LYS A 40 -9.58 -3.87 -9.92
N LEU A 41 -9.55 -4.89 -10.77
CA LEU A 41 -9.16 -4.78 -12.16
C LEU A 41 -10.24 -5.44 -13.00
N ASP A 42 -10.61 -4.84 -14.14
CA ASP A 42 -11.62 -5.40 -15.03
C ASP A 42 -11.15 -6.74 -15.66
N GLY A 43 -9.83 -6.96 -15.77
CA GLY A 43 -9.20 -8.21 -16.21
C GLY A 43 -8.65 -9.08 -15.06
N ALA A 44 -9.08 -8.85 -13.81
CA ALA A 44 -8.58 -9.60 -12.64
C ALA A 44 -8.81 -11.13 -12.74
N ALA A 45 -9.76 -11.58 -13.56
CA ALA A 45 -10.09 -12.99 -13.72
C ALA A 45 -9.04 -13.78 -14.52
N ASP A 46 -8.23 -13.10 -15.32
CA ASP A 46 -7.25 -13.74 -16.22
C ASP A 46 -5.87 -13.92 -15.57
N MET A 47 -5.67 -13.38 -14.35
CA MET A 47 -4.41 -13.46 -13.63
C MET A 47 -4.36 -14.72 -12.76
N ASN A 48 -3.24 -15.45 -12.81
CA ASN A 48 -3.07 -16.67 -12.04
C ASN A 48 -2.44 -16.38 -10.67
N VAL A 49 -2.76 -17.22 -9.70
CA VAL A 49 -2.13 -17.17 -8.38
C VAL A 49 -0.65 -17.57 -8.53
N GLY A 50 0.25 -16.70 -8.07
CA GLY A 50 1.69 -16.92 -8.14
C GLY A 50 2.41 -16.15 -9.26
N ASP A 51 1.67 -15.45 -10.13
CA ASP A 51 2.27 -14.61 -11.15
C ASP A 51 3.08 -13.46 -10.53
N VAL A 52 4.28 -13.23 -11.08
CA VAL A 52 5.19 -12.17 -10.64
C VAL A 52 5.04 -10.95 -11.53
N ILE A 53 4.52 -9.87 -10.95
CA ILE A 53 4.40 -8.57 -11.63
C ILE A 53 5.68 -7.76 -11.41
N LYS A 54 6.35 -7.40 -12.49
CA LYS A 54 7.56 -6.55 -12.48
C LYS A 54 7.23 -5.11 -12.85
N ALA A 55 8.16 -4.19 -12.59
CA ALA A 55 8.02 -2.77 -12.95
C ALA A 55 7.96 -2.53 -14.48
N ASP A 56 8.29 -3.54 -15.28
CA ASP A 56 8.21 -3.53 -16.75
C ASP A 56 6.78 -3.32 -17.28
N THR A 57 5.76 -3.40 -16.41
CA THR A 57 4.38 -3.08 -16.77
C THR A 57 4.13 -1.60 -17.06
N PHE A 58 5.03 -0.71 -16.64
CA PHE A 58 4.91 0.73 -16.86
C PHE A 58 5.85 1.19 -17.97
N ALA A 59 5.33 1.99 -18.90
CA ALA A 59 6.14 2.64 -19.93
C ALA A 59 6.56 4.06 -19.49
N ALA A 60 7.69 4.53 -20.02
CA ALA A 60 8.13 5.89 -19.78
C ALA A 60 7.13 6.88 -20.43
N GLY A 61 6.58 7.79 -19.62
CA GLY A 61 5.58 8.77 -20.06
C GLY A 61 4.14 8.46 -19.61
N ASP A 62 3.92 7.29 -18.99
CA ASP A 62 2.62 6.95 -18.42
C ASP A 62 2.26 7.85 -17.24
N LYS A 63 1.00 8.25 -17.18
CA LYS A 63 0.44 8.94 -16.01
C LYS A 63 0.01 7.87 -15.01
N ILE A 64 0.61 7.90 -13.82
CA ILE A 64 0.35 6.93 -12.76
C ILE A 64 -0.21 7.63 -11.53
N ASP A 65 -1.16 6.95 -10.87
CA ASP A 65 -1.68 7.36 -9.56
C ASP A 65 -0.95 6.58 -8.46
N VAL A 66 -0.35 7.31 -7.51
CA VAL A 66 0.43 6.71 -6.41
C VAL A 66 -0.29 6.96 -5.09
N THR A 67 -0.53 5.88 -4.35
CA THR A 67 -1.09 5.95 -2.98
C THR A 67 -0.04 5.50 -1.97
N GLY A 68 0.09 6.23 -0.87
CA GLY A 68 1.02 5.91 0.20
C GLY A 68 0.64 6.56 1.53
N ILE A 69 1.20 6.03 2.61
CA ILE A 69 1.05 6.64 3.94
C ILE A 69 2.05 7.80 4.02
N SER A 70 1.55 9.04 4.18
CA SER A 70 2.39 10.22 4.35
C SER A 70 3.17 10.18 5.67
N LYS A 71 4.28 10.92 5.75
CA LYS A 71 5.03 11.06 7.00
C LYS A 71 4.15 11.71 8.08
N GLY A 72 3.97 11.02 9.20
CA GLY A 72 3.30 11.57 10.37
C GLY A 72 4.17 12.64 11.04
N HIS A 73 3.58 13.78 11.40
CA HIS A 73 4.28 14.88 12.05
C HIS A 73 3.93 15.06 13.54
N GLY A 74 3.27 14.07 14.15
CA GLY A 74 2.84 14.10 15.55
C GLY A 74 1.68 15.08 15.81
N TYR A 75 1.51 15.49 17.07
CA TYR A 75 0.54 16.52 17.44
C TYR A 75 0.97 17.88 16.89
N GLN A 76 0.12 18.49 16.06
CA GLN A 76 0.40 19.77 15.40
C GLN A 76 -0.61 20.84 15.84
N GLY A 77 -0.12 22.04 16.12
CA GLY A 77 -0.96 23.21 16.35
C GLY A 77 -1.75 23.64 15.11
N VAL A 78 -2.79 24.45 15.32
CA VAL A 78 -3.77 24.82 14.28
C VAL A 78 -3.12 25.52 13.07
N VAL A 79 -2.13 26.38 13.30
CA VAL A 79 -1.38 27.06 12.24
C VAL A 79 -0.70 26.05 11.31
N LYS A 80 -0.03 25.04 11.87
CA LYS A 80 0.73 24.05 11.08
C LYS A 80 -0.17 23.00 10.42
N ARG A 81 -1.25 22.59 11.11
CA ARG A 81 -2.14 21.52 10.64
C ARG A 81 -3.19 22.01 9.63
N HIS A 82 -3.71 23.21 9.84
CA HIS A 82 -4.85 23.75 9.11
C HIS A 82 -4.58 25.08 8.40
N GLY A 83 -3.36 25.61 8.52
CA GLY A 83 -3.01 26.89 7.88
C GLY A 83 -3.69 28.11 8.51
N ALA A 84 -4.13 28.02 9.77
CA ALA A 84 -4.72 29.17 10.45
C ALA A 84 -3.72 30.33 10.58
N HIS A 85 -4.22 31.57 10.49
CA HIS A 85 -3.41 32.75 10.76
C HIS A 85 -3.15 32.91 12.26
N ARG A 86 -1.99 33.49 12.59
CA ARG A 86 -1.69 33.97 13.94
C ARG A 86 -2.32 35.35 14.13
N THR A 87 -2.62 35.70 15.38
CA THR A 87 -2.97 37.08 15.75
C THR A 87 -1.77 38.00 15.63
N ASP A 88 -1.99 39.30 15.80
CA ASP A 88 -0.91 40.26 15.88
C ASP A 88 0.09 39.87 16.98
N MET A 89 1.37 40.02 16.68
CA MET A 89 2.46 39.61 17.58
C MET A 89 2.65 40.58 18.75
N THR A 90 2.02 41.76 18.67
CA THR A 90 2.10 42.86 19.64
C THR A 90 0.72 43.47 19.82
N HIS A 91 0.42 43.97 21.03
CA HIS A 91 -0.87 44.55 21.41
C HIS A 91 -2.04 43.57 21.20
N GLY A 92 -2.16 42.63 22.15
CA GLY A 92 -3.06 41.47 22.15
C GLY A 92 -4.50 41.73 21.70
#